data_AF-A0A3M0WCY2-F1
#
_entry.id   AF-A0A3M0WCY2-F1
#
_cell.length_a   1.000
_cell.length_b   1.000
_cell.length_c   1.000
_cell.angle_alpha   90.00
_cell.angle_beta   90.00
_cell.angle_gamma   90.00
#
_symmetry.space_group_name_H-M   'P 1'
#
loop_
_entity.id
_entity.type
_entity.pdbx_description
1 polymer ?
#
loop_
_entity_poly.entity_id
_entity_poly.type
_entity_poly.pdbx_seq_one_letter_code
_entity_poly.pdbx_strand_id
1 'polypeptide(L)'
;MATADSPEPEGLPLDKFQLSPDDSDQARRANAIIENIRDDLDNLPEALLDLLTEVIKPLFIGGHSRVTPAGRKPAYAPPPTLPHFSPISIHEEPRWRLPLTFPLLQWIIHAYRSLPQPQRRQVLEAQFPLLIPPILNLIDDIPSSSRAEGFSLLRLLCHTITSANSDILKRTGLVDVCFDAIKSNFTLLPTLTPEDESLQVLQQLYPAALALAILRHGLLASLAHLGVGSSSISHVQLITFLLSQLIPIVEAMGLSAVAHLNRIIPILRNILLDPFALSVPELLPTALDAMGTIIKTCSPRIRDRWWSECLYGLVGCWCNILDDEAVSGAQPLPALIPTRDKARAVVRILHDTVDAEDWQKAVSTLCHEEKDVEGLFVPR
;
A
#
# COMPACT_ATOMS: atom_id res chain seq x y z
N MET A 1 -0.87 -17.69 14.78
CA MET A 1 0.58 -17.39 14.93
C MET A 1 1.33 -18.16 13.87
N ALA A 2 1.54 -17.53 12.72
CA ALA A 2 2.46 -18.00 11.70
C ALA A 2 3.12 -16.73 11.15
N THR A 3 4.36 -16.51 11.58
CA THR A 3 5.22 -15.43 11.11
C THR A 3 5.67 -15.78 9.70
N ALA A 4 5.10 -15.11 8.70
CA ALA A 4 5.66 -15.10 7.36
C ALA A 4 6.94 -14.26 7.43
N ASP A 5 8.07 -14.95 7.62
CA ASP A 5 9.42 -14.40 7.62
C ASP A 5 9.76 -14.02 6.18
N SER A 6 9.34 -12.82 5.77
CA SER A 6 9.91 -12.18 4.59
C SER A 6 11.30 -11.72 4.99
N PRO A 7 12.35 -11.96 4.17
CA PRO A 7 13.69 -11.52 4.52
C PRO A 7 13.65 -10.01 4.74
N GLU A 8 13.96 -9.58 5.97
CA GLU A 8 14.15 -8.16 6.27
C GLU A 8 15.16 -7.62 5.24
N PRO A 9 14.91 -6.48 4.59
CA PRO A 9 15.94 -5.86 3.79
C PRO A 9 17.07 -5.49 4.76
N GLU A 10 18.16 -6.26 4.70
CA GLU A 10 19.44 -5.96 5.32
C GLU A 10 19.71 -4.47 5.09
N GLY A 11 20.02 -3.74 6.16
CA GLY A 11 20.30 -2.31 6.07
C GLY A 11 21.33 -2.07 4.97
N LEU A 12 21.08 -1.08 4.10
CA LEU A 12 22.06 -0.63 3.13
C LEU A 12 23.42 -0.50 3.83
N PRO A 13 24.51 -1.13 3.33
CA PRO A 13 25.82 -0.98 3.93
C PRO A 13 26.14 0.52 4.00
N LEU A 14 26.35 1.04 5.21
CA LEU A 14 26.62 2.46 5.45
C LEU A 14 27.77 2.94 4.54
N ASP A 15 28.73 2.04 4.27
CA ASP A 15 29.94 2.22 3.48
C ASP A 15 29.70 2.43 1.98
N LYS A 16 28.48 2.20 1.46
CA LYS A 16 28.17 2.32 0.02
C LYS A 16 27.33 3.54 -0.33
N PHE A 17 26.90 4.33 0.64
CA PHE A 17 26.11 5.53 0.35
C PHE A 17 27.01 6.69 -0.08
N GLN A 18 26.70 7.27 -1.23
CA GLN A 18 27.30 8.50 -1.74
C GLN A 18 26.17 9.30 -2.40
N LEU A 19 25.92 10.51 -1.92
CA LEU A 19 24.95 11.39 -2.56
C LEU A 19 25.50 11.80 -3.94
N SER A 20 24.61 11.96 -4.92
CA SER A 20 24.99 12.53 -6.22
C SER A 20 25.74 13.85 -5.99
N PRO A 21 26.78 14.16 -6.79
CA PRO A 21 27.43 15.47 -6.74
C PRO A 21 26.42 16.52 -7.21
N ASP A 22 25.67 17.05 -6.25
CA ASP A 22 24.90 18.26 -6.37
C ASP A 22 25.78 19.41 -5.87
N ASP A 23 25.81 20.53 -6.60
CA ASP A 23 26.66 21.68 -6.29
C ASP A 23 26.16 22.48 -5.06
N SER A 24 24.99 22.12 -4.52
CA SER A 24 24.40 22.76 -3.35
C SER A 24 25.31 22.70 -2.12
N ASP A 25 25.36 23.79 -1.35
CA ASP A 25 26.12 23.85 -0.10
C ASP A 25 25.65 22.78 0.90
N GLN A 26 24.36 22.43 0.85
CA GLN A 26 23.74 21.39 1.66
C GLN A 26 24.24 19.99 1.28
N ALA A 27 24.41 19.69 -0.01
CA ALA A 27 24.96 18.40 -0.46
C ALA A 27 26.42 18.25 -0.05
N ARG A 28 27.22 19.31 -0.20
CA ARG A 28 28.63 19.34 0.26
C ARG A 28 28.73 19.11 1.77
N ARG A 29 27.88 19.77 2.56
CA ARG A 29 27.84 19.58 4.02
C ARG A 29 27.40 18.17 4.42
N ALA A 30 26.38 17.61 3.76
CA ALA A 30 25.92 16.25 4.01
C ALA A 30 27.01 15.22 3.73
N ASN A 31 27.69 15.33 2.58
CA ASN A 31 28.79 14.43 2.22
C ASN A 31 29.94 14.51 3.22
N ALA A 32 30.33 15.71 3.67
CA ALA A 32 31.39 15.86 4.68
C ALA A 32 31.04 15.18 6.01
N ILE A 33 29.78 15.26 6.46
CA ILE A 33 29.34 14.57 7.68
C ILE A 33 29.34 13.04 7.46
N ILE A 34 28.84 12.57 6.31
CA ILE A 34 28.76 11.13 6.00
C ILE A 34 30.15 10.49 5.85
N GLU A 35 31.11 11.20 5.25
CA GLU A 35 32.50 10.74 5.14
C GLU A 35 33.13 10.51 6.51
N ASN A 36 32.91 11.41 7.47
CA ASN A 36 33.42 11.26 8.84
C ASN A 36 32.82 10.05 9.59
N ILE A 37 31.62 9.59 9.22
CA ILE A 37 30.97 8.41 9.83
C ILE A 37 31.64 7.11 9.40
N ARG A 38 32.15 7.03 8.16
CA ARG A 38 32.77 5.80 7.63
C ARG A 38 33.96 5.33 8.46
N ASP A 39 34.60 6.26 9.16
CA ASP A 39 35.78 6.00 9.98
C ASP A 39 35.44 5.75 11.47
N ASP A 40 34.22 6.07 11.93
CA ASP A 40 33.79 5.93 13.33
C ASP A 40 32.27 5.70 13.48
N LEU A 41 31.87 4.43 13.52
CA LEU A 41 30.47 4.02 13.70
C LEU A 41 29.92 4.33 15.10
N ASP A 42 30.77 4.51 16.11
CA ASP A 42 30.32 4.87 17.46
C ASP A 42 29.73 6.28 17.49
N ASN A 43 30.16 7.14 16.57
CA ASN A 43 29.67 8.51 16.41
C ASN A 43 28.41 8.65 15.54
N LEU A 44 27.85 7.54 15.06
CA LEU A 44 26.66 7.56 14.19
C LEU A 44 25.47 8.35 14.80
N PRO A 45 25.11 8.25 16.09
CA PRO A 45 24.00 9.02 16.66
C PRO A 45 24.16 10.54 16.53
N GLU A 46 25.36 11.07 16.76
CA GLU A 46 25.65 12.51 16.69
C GLU A 46 25.64 12.97 15.23
N ALA A 47 26.25 12.19 14.34
CA ALA A 47 26.26 12.51 12.92
C ALA A 47 24.85 12.51 12.29
N LEU A 48 23.97 11.59 12.72
CA LEU A 48 22.55 11.62 12.33
C LEU A 48 21.83 12.88 12.84
N LEU A 49 22.14 13.32 14.06
CA LEU A 49 21.61 14.57 14.60
C LEU A 49 22.07 15.76 13.76
N ASP A 50 23.37 15.84 13.46
CA ASP A 50 23.97 16.93 12.70
C ASP A 50 23.38 17.01 11.29
N LEU A 51 23.22 15.88 10.60
CA LEU A 51 22.53 15.84 9.31
C LEU A 51 21.10 16.38 9.41
N LEU A 52 20.36 16.02 10.46
CA LEU A 52 19.00 16.50 10.65
C LEU A 52 18.94 17.98 11.00
N THR A 53 19.84 18.49 11.85
CA THR A 53 19.80 19.87 12.35
C THR A 53 20.49 20.88 11.45
N GLU A 54 21.59 20.48 10.81
CA GLU A 54 22.45 21.36 10.02
C GLU A 54 22.15 21.31 8.52
N VAL A 55 21.61 20.19 8.02
CA VAL A 55 21.29 20.01 6.59
C VAL A 55 19.79 20.01 6.36
N ILE A 56 19.03 19.09 6.97
CA ILE A 56 17.60 18.93 6.68
C ILE A 56 16.76 20.08 7.24
N LYS A 57 16.86 20.38 8.55
CA LYS A 57 16.01 21.38 9.21
C LYS A 57 16.06 22.76 8.55
N PRO A 58 17.21 23.29 8.09
CA PRO A 58 17.29 24.56 7.35
C PRO A 58 16.56 24.58 6.01
N LEU A 59 16.25 23.42 5.41
CA LEU A 59 15.48 23.33 4.18
C LEU A 59 13.97 23.56 4.41
N PHE A 60 13.50 23.32 5.64
CA PHE A 60 12.07 23.36 6.03
C PHE A 60 11.77 24.50 7.01
N ILE A 61 12.22 25.71 6.68
CA ILE A 61 11.99 26.91 7.49
C ILE A 61 10.48 27.18 7.59
N GLY A 62 9.95 27.23 8.82
CA GLY A 62 8.51 27.40 9.10
C GLY A 62 7.81 26.15 9.64
N GLY A 63 8.46 24.98 9.60
CA GLY A 63 7.86 23.72 10.08
C GLY A 63 6.65 23.28 9.27
N HIS A 64 5.81 22.42 9.83
CA HIS A 64 4.55 22.00 9.21
C HIS A 64 3.38 22.43 10.09
N SER A 65 2.32 22.99 9.49
CA SER A 65 1.12 23.48 10.20
C SER A 65 0.40 22.44 11.07
N ARG A 66 0.63 21.14 10.82
CA ARG A 66 -0.06 20.01 11.47
C ARG A 66 0.73 19.44 12.65
N VAL A 67 1.95 19.95 12.90
CA VAL A 67 2.88 19.39 13.87
C VAL A 67 3.57 20.51 14.64
N THR A 68 3.67 20.36 15.96
CA THR A 68 4.46 21.28 16.79
C THR A 68 5.96 21.12 16.51
N PRO A 69 6.82 22.11 16.86
CA PRO A 69 8.28 21.96 16.73
C PRO A 69 8.85 20.73 17.46
N ALA A 70 8.12 20.17 18.42
CA ALA A 70 8.45 18.96 19.16
C ALA A 70 7.93 17.66 18.51
N GLY A 71 7.43 17.69 17.27
CA GLY A 71 6.98 16.48 16.59
C GLY A 71 5.69 15.90 17.17
N ARG A 72 4.85 16.72 17.81
CA ARG A 72 3.57 16.28 18.41
C ARG A 72 2.38 16.90 17.71
N LYS A 73 1.23 16.22 17.76
CA LYS A 73 -0.06 16.79 17.40
C LYS A 73 -0.30 18.08 18.21
N PRO A 74 -0.64 19.22 17.58
CA PRO A 74 -0.91 20.46 18.31
C PRO A 74 -2.17 20.31 19.17
N ALA A 75 -2.11 20.79 20.43
CA ALA A 75 -3.23 20.74 21.37
C ALA A 75 -4.41 21.64 20.92
N TYR A 76 -4.12 22.69 20.17
CA TYR A 76 -5.09 23.54 19.50
C TYR A 76 -4.74 23.55 18.02
N ALA A 77 -5.55 22.86 17.20
CA ALA A 77 -5.51 23.08 15.77
C ALA A 77 -6.15 24.45 15.52
N PRO A 78 -5.46 25.43 14.92
CA PRO A 78 -6.16 26.61 14.45
C PRO A 78 -7.31 26.15 13.53
N PRO A 79 -8.45 26.87 13.50
CA PRO A 79 -9.51 26.57 12.54
C PRO A 79 -8.89 26.46 11.14
N PRO A 80 -9.44 25.64 10.22
CA PRO A 80 -8.92 25.54 8.86
C PRO A 80 -9.00 26.94 8.25
N THR A 81 -7.92 27.69 8.37
CA THR A 81 -7.72 28.90 7.63
C THR A 81 -7.66 28.40 6.20
N LEU A 82 -8.59 28.90 5.37
CA LEU A 82 -8.41 28.91 3.91
C LEU A 82 -6.92 29.10 3.68
N PRO A 83 -6.28 28.24 2.85
CA PRO A 83 -4.83 28.22 2.69
C PRO A 83 -4.41 29.68 2.65
N HIS A 84 -3.70 30.13 3.70
CA HIS A 84 -3.32 31.53 3.76
C HIS A 84 -2.58 31.72 2.45
N PHE A 85 -3.20 32.44 1.52
CA PHE A 85 -2.51 33.08 0.44
C PHE A 85 -1.60 34.10 1.15
N SER A 86 -0.53 33.59 1.78
CA SER A 86 0.77 34.19 1.57
C SER A 86 0.80 34.47 0.08
N PRO A 87 1.14 35.68 -0.36
CA PRO A 87 1.48 35.89 -1.76
C PRO A 87 2.69 34.98 -1.98
N ILE A 88 2.41 33.73 -2.34
CA ILE A 88 3.35 32.80 -2.90
C ILE A 88 3.80 33.58 -4.11
N SER A 89 5.04 34.06 -4.08
CA SER A 89 5.75 34.33 -5.31
C SER A 89 5.61 33.04 -6.10
N ILE A 90 4.76 33.04 -7.13
CA ILE A 90 4.25 31.86 -7.87
C ILE A 90 5.41 31.15 -8.63
N HIS A 91 6.65 31.52 -8.31
CA HIS A 91 7.87 31.22 -9.04
C HIS A 91 9.04 30.81 -8.13
N GLU A 92 8.89 30.77 -6.80
CA GLU A 92 9.98 30.31 -5.93
C GLU A 92 9.70 28.89 -5.44
N GLU A 93 10.48 27.93 -5.95
CA GLU A 93 10.42 26.55 -5.49
C GLU A 93 10.78 26.48 -4.00
N PRO A 94 10.09 25.63 -3.20
CA PRO A 94 10.44 25.40 -1.82
C PRO A 94 11.89 24.94 -1.72
N ARG A 95 12.63 25.49 -0.76
CA ARG A 95 14.07 25.24 -0.57
C ARG A 95 14.41 23.77 -0.37
N TRP A 96 13.46 22.96 0.06
CA TRP A 96 13.63 21.53 0.28
C TRP A 96 13.48 20.67 -0.98
N ARG A 97 13.10 21.24 -2.14
CA ARG A 97 13.09 20.52 -3.42
C ARG A 97 14.51 20.43 -4.01
N LEU A 98 15.44 19.91 -3.22
CA LEU A 98 16.79 19.58 -3.66
C LEU A 98 16.86 18.09 -4.00
N PRO A 99 17.61 17.69 -5.03
CA PRO A 99 17.82 16.28 -5.37
C PRO A 99 18.36 15.44 -4.21
N LEU A 100 19.04 16.08 -3.24
CA LEU A 100 19.57 15.42 -2.05
C LEU A 100 18.52 15.06 -0.99
N THR A 101 17.38 15.77 -0.95
CA THR A 101 16.47 15.74 0.22
C THR A 101 15.91 14.36 0.48
N PHE A 102 15.33 13.73 -0.54
CA PHE A 102 14.77 12.38 -0.41
C PHE A 102 15.86 11.32 -0.15
N PRO A 103 16.94 11.21 -0.95
CA PRO A 103 18.00 10.23 -0.70
C PRO A 103 18.63 10.37 0.69
N LEU A 104 18.85 11.59 1.17
CA LEU A 104 19.42 11.83 2.49
C LEU A 104 18.47 11.40 3.61
N LEU A 105 17.18 11.78 3.54
CA LEU A 105 16.17 11.33 4.51
C LEU A 105 16.03 9.80 4.51
N GLN A 106 16.01 9.18 3.33
CA GLN A 106 15.93 7.73 3.19
C GLN A 106 17.13 7.03 3.84
N TRP A 107 18.33 7.58 3.65
CA TRP A 107 19.55 7.06 4.27
C TRP A 107 19.55 7.24 5.78
N ILE A 108 19.20 8.43 6.30
CA ILE A 108 19.10 8.71 7.74
C ILE A 108 18.17 7.69 8.41
N ILE A 109 16.98 7.44 7.83
CA ILE A 109 16.01 6.51 8.41
C ILE A 109 16.53 5.05 8.38
N HIS A 110 17.29 4.66 7.34
CA HIS A 110 17.96 3.36 7.30
C HIS A 110 19.07 3.25 8.34
N ALA A 111 19.87 4.30 8.52
CA ALA A 111 21.03 4.29 9.38
C ALA A 111 20.69 4.01 10.86
N TYR A 112 19.50 4.39 11.35
CA TYR A 112 19.06 3.98 12.69
C TYR A 112 19.04 2.46 12.88
N ARG A 113 18.80 1.67 11.82
CA ARG A 113 18.77 0.21 11.92
C ARG A 113 20.14 -0.39 12.21
N SER A 114 21.22 0.33 11.89
CA SER A 114 22.59 -0.09 12.21
C SER A 114 22.91 0.06 13.71
N LEU A 115 22.15 0.86 14.46
CA LEU A 115 22.34 1.00 15.89
C LEU A 115 21.83 -0.24 16.65
N PRO A 116 22.55 -0.70 17.70
CA PRO A 116 22.10 -1.79 18.56
C PRO A 116 20.97 -1.33 19.50
N GLN A 117 20.22 -2.29 20.05
CA GLN A 117 19.28 -2.01 21.14
C GLN A 117 20.03 -1.91 22.47
N PRO A 118 19.64 -1.01 23.41
CA PRO A 118 18.49 -0.09 23.39
C PRO A 118 18.76 1.27 22.71
N GLN A 119 19.99 1.52 22.26
CA GLN A 119 20.42 2.81 21.73
C GLN A 119 19.60 3.23 20.51
N ARG A 120 19.30 2.31 19.58
CA ARG A 120 18.44 2.54 18.42
C ARG A 120 17.14 3.24 18.81
N ARG A 121 16.43 2.71 19.80
CA ARG A 121 15.15 3.26 20.27
C ARG A 121 15.35 4.66 20.83
N GLN A 122 16.36 4.86 21.69
CA GLN A 122 16.61 6.14 22.35
C GLN A 122 16.94 7.25 21.34
N VAL A 123 17.86 6.96 20.41
CA VAL A 123 18.31 7.92 19.39
C VAL A 123 17.18 8.24 18.41
N LEU A 124 16.47 7.21 17.92
CA LEU A 124 15.32 7.38 17.03
C LEU A 124 14.25 8.27 17.70
N GLU A 125 13.84 7.96 18.93
CA GLU A 125 12.81 8.73 19.63
C GLU A 125 13.23 10.18 19.91
N ALA A 126 14.51 10.43 20.18
CA ALA A 126 15.05 11.77 20.42
C ALA A 126 15.06 12.63 19.14
N GLN A 127 15.39 12.02 18.00
CA GLN A 127 15.53 12.72 16.72
C GLN A 127 14.24 12.72 15.88
N PHE A 128 13.26 11.88 16.24
CA PHE A 128 11.97 11.71 15.57
C PHE A 128 11.23 13.03 15.25
N PRO A 129 11.18 14.05 16.14
CA PRO A 129 10.57 15.34 15.83
C PRO A 129 11.13 16.06 14.59
N LEU A 130 12.38 15.78 14.22
CA LEU A 130 13.05 16.38 13.06
C LEU A 130 12.70 15.66 11.76
N LEU A 131 12.24 14.40 11.82
CA LEU A 131 11.89 13.58 10.66
C LEU A 131 10.47 13.85 10.16
N ILE A 132 9.54 14.14 11.07
CA ILE A 132 8.12 14.23 10.76
C ILE A 132 7.78 15.42 9.83
N PRO A 133 8.22 16.67 10.10
CA PRO A 133 7.88 17.79 9.23
C PRO A 133 8.38 17.63 7.79
N PRO A 134 9.62 17.19 7.51
CA PRO A 134 10.07 16.91 6.15
C PRO A 134 9.18 15.89 5.41
N ILE A 135 8.83 14.79 6.06
CA ILE A 135 7.99 13.74 5.48
C ILE A 135 6.60 14.27 5.15
N LEU A 136 5.98 15.03 6.06
CA LEU A 136 4.65 15.59 5.83
C LEU A 136 4.66 16.65 4.72
N ASN A 137 5.70 17.49 4.64
CA ASN A 137 5.82 18.48 3.56
C ASN A 137 5.96 17.83 2.18
N LEU A 138 6.66 16.69 2.09
CA LEU A 138 6.72 15.90 0.84
C LEU A 138 5.35 15.30 0.49
N ILE A 139 4.61 14.80 1.47
CA ILE A 139 3.25 14.25 1.28
C ILE A 139 2.25 15.33 0.84
N ASP A 140 2.39 16.55 1.36
CA ASP A 140 1.52 17.69 1.04
C ASP A 140 2.02 18.47 -0.20
N ASP A 141 3.04 17.97 -0.93
CA ASP A 141 3.57 18.62 -2.14
C ASP A 141 2.65 18.48 -3.37
N ILE A 142 2.88 19.34 -4.38
CA ILE A 142 2.12 19.35 -5.64
C ILE A 142 2.54 18.17 -6.56
N PRO A 143 3.83 17.98 -6.88
CA PRO A 143 4.24 16.90 -7.80
C PRO A 143 3.95 15.52 -7.21
N SER A 144 3.48 14.60 -8.06
CA SER A 144 3.23 13.20 -7.70
C SER A 144 4.50 12.48 -7.22
N SER A 145 5.66 12.82 -7.78
CA SER A 145 6.97 12.28 -7.39
C SER A 145 7.31 12.57 -5.93
N SER A 146 7.26 13.84 -5.51
CA SER A 146 7.50 14.26 -4.13
C SER A 146 6.54 13.59 -3.15
N ARG A 147 5.26 13.48 -3.53
CA ARG A 147 4.24 12.79 -2.70
C ARG A 147 4.56 11.31 -2.53
N ALA A 148 4.92 10.63 -3.61
CA ALA A 148 5.32 9.23 -3.59
C ALA A 148 6.57 9.01 -2.70
N GLU A 149 7.57 9.88 -2.81
CA GLU A 149 8.75 9.91 -1.94
C GLU A 149 8.36 10.08 -0.46
N GLY A 150 7.46 11.02 -0.16
CA GLY A 150 6.93 11.24 1.18
C GLY A 150 6.26 10.00 1.77
N PHE A 151 5.41 9.30 1.00
CA PHE A 151 4.79 8.04 1.46
C PHE A 151 5.81 6.91 1.63
N SER A 152 6.80 6.82 0.75
CA SER A 152 7.89 5.85 0.87
C SER A 152 8.70 6.06 2.16
N LEU A 153 9.06 7.31 2.48
CA LEU A 153 9.74 7.68 3.72
C LEU A 153 8.88 7.40 4.95
N LEU A 154 7.57 7.70 4.89
CA LEU A 154 6.64 7.42 5.98
C LEU A 154 6.56 5.93 6.30
N ARG A 155 6.44 5.08 5.26
CA ARG A 155 6.49 3.62 5.41
C ARG A 155 7.80 3.16 6.04
N LEU A 156 8.92 3.66 5.52
CA LEU A 156 10.25 3.31 6.01
C LEU A 156 10.41 3.68 7.49
N LEU A 157 9.95 4.87 7.89
CA LEU A 157 9.95 5.33 9.28
C LEU A 157 9.10 4.42 10.17
N CYS A 158 7.91 4.03 9.73
CA CYS A 158 7.04 3.11 10.49
C CYS A 158 7.72 1.75 10.72
N HIS A 159 8.35 1.18 9.69
CA HIS A 159 9.11 -0.07 9.85
C HIS A 159 10.29 0.09 10.82
N THR A 160 11.03 1.19 10.74
CA THR A 160 12.14 1.47 11.65
C THR A 160 11.69 1.70 13.10
N ILE A 161 10.53 2.31 13.33
CA ILE A 161 9.91 2.46 14.66
C ILE A 161 9.50 1.09 15.22
N THR A 162 8.89 0.24 14.39
CA THR A 162 8.50 -1.12 14.77
C THR A 162 9.73 -1.97 15.11
N SER A 163 10.79 -1.95 14.29
CA SER A 163 12.03 -2.69 14.57
C SER A 163 12.81 -2.12 15.76
N ALA A 164 12.58 -0.85 16.11
CA ALA A 164 13.08 -0.25 17.34
C ALA A 164 12.27 -0.64 18.59
N ASN A 165 11.15 -1.36 18.46
CA ASN A 165 10.20 -1.64 19.53
C ASN A 165 9.73 -0.36 20.26
N SER A 166 9.43 0.68 19.47
CA SER A 166 8.97 1.98 19.97
C SER A 166 7.47 2.17 19.71
N ASP A 167 6.78 2.76 20.67
CA ASP A 167 5.37 3.14 20.61
C ASP A 167 5.18 4.65 20.36
N ILE A 168 6.23 5.36 19.92
CA ILE A 168 6.27 6.82 19.82
C ILE A 168 5.13 7.42 19.00
N LEU A 169 4.69 6.76 17.92
CA LEU A 169 3.56 7.22 17.09
C LEU A 169 2.26 7.29 17.90
N LYS A 170 2.00 6.29 18.75
CA LYS A 170 0.81 6.25 19.63
C LYS A 170 0.92 7.29 20.73
N ARG A 171 2.08 7.37 21.39
CA ARG A 171 2.33 8.29 22.52
C ARG A 171 2.30 9.78 22.12
N THR A 172 2.72 10.11 20.89
CA THR A 172 2.73 11.49 20.38
C THR A 172 1.43 11.91 19.70
N GLY A 173 0.49 10.98 19.50
CA GLY A 173 -0.76 11.23 18.77
C GLY A 173 -0.56 11.50 17.27
N LEU A 174 0.62 11.20 16.72
CA LEU A 174 0.91 11.44 15.31
C LEU A 174 0.27 10.46 14.35
N VAL A 175 -0.25 9.33 14.83
CA VAL A 175 -1.08 8.43 14.01
C VAL A 175 -2.22 9.21 13.35
N ASP A 176 -2.90 10.08 14.11
CA ASP A 176 -3.98 10.91 13.58
C ASP A 176 -3.48 11.94 12.57
N VAL A 177 -2.32 12.53 12.82
CA VAL A 177 -1.74 13.56 11.93
C VAL A 177 -1.31 12.95 10.60
N CYS A 178 -0.60 11.82 10.65
CA CYS A 178 -0.23 11.05 9.46
C CYS A 178 -1.48 10.56 8.72
N PHE A 179 -2.50 10.10 9.46
CA PHE A 179 -3.77 9.71 8.85
C PHE A 179 -4.43 10.86 8.10
N ASP A 180 -4.53 12.04 8.72
CA ASP A 180 -5.12 13.21 8.10
C ASP A 180 -4.35 13.65 6.85
N ALA A 181 -3.03 13.41 6.78
CA ALA A 181 -2.20 13.70 5.60
C ALA A 181 -2.40 12.68 4.47
N ILE A 182 -2.56 11.40 4.81
CA ILE A 182 -2.75 10.33 3.82
C ILE A 182 -4.17 10.37 3.23
N LYS A 183 -5.20 10.70 4.03
CA LYS A 183 -6.60 10.43 3.66
C LYS A 183 -7.08 11.08 2.36
N SER A 184 -6.60 12.28 2.02
CA SER A 184 -6.97 12.99 0.79
C SER A 184 -6.33 12.35 -0.45
N ASN A 185 -5.17 11.70 -0.30
CA ASN A 185 -4.46 11.09 -1.41
C ASN A 185 -5.08 9.74 -1.82
N PHE A 186 -5.95 9.15 -1.00
CA PHE A 186 -6.75 8.00 -1.40
C PHE A 186 -7.78 8.33 -2.49
N THR A 187 -8.11 9.59 -2.74
CA THR A 187 -9.08 9.97 -3.78
C THR A 187 -8.44 10.42 -5.09
N LEU A 188 -7.13 10.22 -5.26
CA LEU A 188 -6.46 10.48 -6.54
C LEU A 188 -7.02 9.54 -7.61
N LEU A 189 -7.67 10.14 -8.60
CA LEU A 189 -8.49 9.46 -9.58
C LEU A 189 -8.11 9.89 -11.00
N PRO A 190 -8.06 8.94 -11.96
CA PRO A 190 -7.83 9.20 -13.38
C PRO A 190 -8.67 10.33 -14.00
N THR A 191 -9.90 10.52 -13.51
CA THR A 191 -10.81 11.55 -14.01
C THR A 191 -10.32 12.98 -13.78
N LEU A 192 -9.41 13.19 -12.82
CA LEU A 192 -8.86 14.49 -12.45
C LEU A 192 -7.31 14.51 -12.42
N THR A 193 -6.68 13.35 -12.30
CA THR A 193 -5.23 13.16 -12.20
C THR A 193 -4.85 12.03 -13.13
N PRO A 194 -3.86 12.17 -14.04
CA PRO A 194 -3.43 11.09 -14.94
C PRO A 194 -3.24 9.73 -14.22
N GLU A 195 -3.53 8.62 -14.91
CA GLU A 195 -3.48 7.27 -14.31
C GLU A 195 -2.08 6.92 -13.81
N ASP A 196 -1.05 7.29 -14.56
CA ASP A 196 0.37 7.15 -14.22
C ASP A 196 0.75 7.94 -12.96
N GLU A 197 0.33 9.21 -12.86
CA GLU A 197 0.53 10.01 -11.64
C GLU A 197 -0.21 9.43 -10.43
N SER A 198 -1.44 8.95 -10.65
CA SER A 198 -2.24 8.30 -9.61
C SER A 198 -1.56 7.02 -9.12
N LEU A 199 -1.12 6.15 -10.03
CA LEU A 199 -0.40 4.92 -9.73
C LEU A 199 0.90 5.19 -8.96
N GLN A 200 1.69 6.18 -9.41
CA GLN A 200 2.95 6.55 -8.77
C GLN A 200 2.76 6.84 -7.28
N VAL A 201 1.72 7.61 -6.92
CA VAL A 201 1.42 7.95 -5.53
C VAL A 201 0.81 6.76 -4.78
N LEU A 202 -0.19 6.10 -5.37
CA LEU A 202 -0.94 5.03 -4.71
C LEU A 202 -0.06 3.81 -4.39
N GLN A 203 0.90 3.47 -5.26
CA GLN A 203 1.88 2.39 -5.04
C GLN A 203 2.71 2.57 -3.77
N GLN A 204 3.00 3.81 -3.38
CA GLN A 204 3.72 4.10 -2.12
C GLN A 204 2.75 4.30 -0.94
N LEU A 205 1.57 4.87 -1.20
CA LEU A 205 0.59 5.22 -0.19
C LEU A 205 -0.05 4.01 0.49
N TYR A 206 -0.45 2.97 -0.26
CA TYR A 206 -1.12 1.79 0.32
C TYR A 206 -0.22 1.03 1.31
N PRO A 207 1.04 0.70 0.96
CA PRO A 207 1.99 0.14 1.91
C PRO A 207 2.25 1.03 3.14
N ALA A 208 2.29 2.36 2.97
CA ALA A 208 2.44 3.28 4.10
C ALA A 208 1.21 3.27 5.04
N ALA A 209 0.00 3.20 4.48
CA ALA A 209 -1.24 3.10 5.25
C ALA A 209 -1.33 1.76 6.02
N LEU A 210 -0.86 0.66 5.42
CA LEU A 210 -0.72 -0.64 6.08
C LEU A 210 0.25 -0.55 7.27
N ALA A 211 1.41 0.07 7.09
CA ALA A 211 2.41 0.25 8.15
C ALA A 211 1.91 1.12 9.32
N LEU A 212 0.98 2.04 9.07
CA LEU A 212 0.31 2.84 10.11
C LEU A 212 -0.92 2.15 10.72
N ALA A 213 -1.29 0.95 10.26
CA ALA A 213 -2.49 0.22 10.65
C ALA A 213 -3.81 0.97 10.34
N ILE A 214 -3.85 1.75 9.26
CA ILE A 214 -5.03 2.54 8.83
C ILE A 214 -5.79 1.77 7.72
N LEU A 215 -6.08 0.50 8.00
CA LEU A 215 -6.53 -0.48 7.01
C LEU A 215 -7.91 -0.17 6.44
N ARG A 216 -8.83 0.28 7.30
CA ARG A 216 -10.22 0.55 6.91
C ARG A 216 -10.33 1.64 5.85
N HIS A 217 -9.50 2.67 5.91
CA HIS A 217 -9.56 3.78 4.96
C HIS A 217 -8.98 3.39 3.61
N GLY A 218 -7.87 2.65 3.60
CA GLY A 218 -7.35 2.03 2.38
C GLY A 218 -8.36 1.12 1.72
N LEU A 219 -9.02 0.26 2.50
CA LEU A 219 -10.08 -0.61 2.01
C LEU A 219 -11.24 0.18 1.37
N LEU A 220 -11.78 1.16 2.09
CA LEU A 220 -12.93 1.93 1.59
C LEU A 220 -12.58 2.76 0.35
N ALA A 221 -11.35 3.25 0.25
CA ALA A 221 -10.84 3.93 -0.92
C ALA A 221 -10.77 2.97 -2.12
N SER A 222 -10.13 1.81 -1.97
CA SER A 222 -10.07 0.80 -3.04
C SER A 222 -11.48 0.43 -3.51
N LEU A 223 -12.41 0.22 -2.58
CA LEU A 223 -13.79 -0.16 -2.93
C LEU A 223 -14.60 0.96 -3.57
N ALA A 224 -14.35 2.22 -3.23
CA ALA A 224 -14.98 3.35 -3.90
C ALA A 224 -14.53 3.41 -5.37
N HIS A 225 -13.23 3.22 -5.61
CA HIS A 225 -12.65 3.25 -6.96
C HIS A 225 -13.11 2.10 -7.84
N LEU A 226 -13.11 0.89 -7.29
CA LEU A 226 -13.59 -0.28 -8.00
C LEU A 226 -15.11 -0.18 -8.27
N GLY A 227 -15.89 0.36 -7.32
CA GLY A 227 -17.35 0.45 -7.45
C GLY A 227 -17.88 1.46 -8.47
N VAL A 228 -17.12 2.52 -8.80
CA VAL A 228 -17.57 3.62 -9.68
C VAL A 228 -17.24 3.37 -11.16
N GLY A 229 -16.38 2.41 -11.49
CA GLY A 229 -15.87 2.23 -12.86
C GLY A 229 -15.58 0.79 -13.30
N SER A 230 -15.93 -0.24 -12.53
CA SER A 230 -15.67 -1.66 -12.90
C SER A 230 -16.31 -2.14 -14.21
N SER A 231 -17.09 -1.32 -14.90
CA SER A 231 -17.66 -1.60 -16.22
C SER A 231 -16.94 -0.90 -17.37
N SER A 232 -15.85 -0.16 -17.11
CA SER A 232 -15.06 0.50 -18.15
C SER A 232 -13.60 0.06 -18.09
N ILE A 233 -13.11 -0.50 -19.19
CA ILE A 233 -11.72 -0.93 -19.43
C ILE A 233 -10.73 0.26 -19.34
N SER A 234 -11.20 1.48 -19.06
CA SER A 234 -10.40 2.69 -19.13
C SER A 234 -9.24 2.78 -18.12
N HIS A 235 -9.19 1.98 -17.04
CA HIS A 235 -8.12 2.03 -16.03
C HIS A 235 -7.74 0.65 -15.48
N VAL A 236 -7.46 -0.29 -16.38
CA VAL A 236 -7.16 -1.68 -16.02
C VAL A 236 -5.96 -1.82 -15.08
N GLN A 237 -4.91 -1.01 -15.27
CA GLN A 237 -3.71 -1.07 -14.42
C GLN A 237 -4.03 -0.62 -12.99
N LEU A 238 -4.76 0.49 -12.85
CA LEU A 238 -5.21 0.97 -11.55
C LEU A 238 -6.13 -0.05 -10.86
N ILE A 239 -7.11 -0.62 -11.57
CA ILE A 239 -8.03 -1.63 -11.01
C ILE A 239 -7.25 -2.84 -10.51
N THR A 240 -6.34 -3.37 -11.32
CA THR A 240 -5.50 -4.53 -10.98
C THR A 240 -4.64 -4.22 -9.76
N PHE A 241 -4.02 -3.03 -9.71
CA PHE A 241 -3.28 -2.58 -8.54
C PHE A 241 -4.16 -2.53 -7.29
N LEU A 242 -5.33 -1.89 -7.34
CA LEU A 242 -6.23 -1.77 -6.19
C LEU A 242 -6.73 -3.12 -5.67
N LEU A 243 -6.99 -4.08 -6.56
CA LEU A 243 -7.31 -5.45 -6.18
C LEU A 243 -6.14 -6.14 -5.48
N SER A 244 -4.91 -5.94 -5.96
CA SER A 244 -3.73 -6.50 -5.30
C SER A 244 -3.53 -5.93 -3.89
N GLN A 245 -3.91 -4.67 -3.65
CA GLN A 245 -3.84 -4.05 -2.32
C GLN A 245 -4.94 -4.55 -1.38
N LEU A 246 -6.07 -5.06 -1.91
CA LEU A 246 -7.15 -5.63 -1.10
C LEU A 246 -6.68 -6.84 -0.29
N ILE A 247 -5.78 -7.65 -0.85
CA ILE A 247 -5.25 -8.88 -0.24
C ILE A 247 -4.57 -8.59 1.11
N PRO A 248 -3.45 -7.83 1.18
CA PRO A 248 -2.77 -7.59 2.44
C PRO A 248 -3.61 -6.78 3.44
N ILE A 249 -4.54 -5.92 2.95
CA ILE A 249 -5.46 -5.18 3.82
C ILE A 249 -6.44 -6.13 4.51
N VAL A 250 -7.06 -7.04 3.76
CA VAL A 250 -8.02 -8.03 4.31
C VAL A 250 -7.31 -8.94 5.29
N GLU A 251 -6.12 -9.44 4.95
CA GLU A 251 -5.31 -10.27 5.85
C GLU A 251 -4.98 -9.54 7.16
N ALA A 252 -4.54 -8.29 7.07
CA ALA A 252 -4.22 -7.48 8.25
C ALA A 252 -5.47 -7.13 9.10
N MET A 253 -6.65 -6.98 8.47
CA MET A 253 -7.92 -6.75 9.19
C MET A 253 -8.46 -8.02 9.86
N GLY A 254 -8.12 -9.20 9.34
CA GLY A 254 -8.64 -10.48 9.80
C GLY A 254 -10.17 -10.51 9.77
N LEU A 255 -10.77 -11.03 10.85
CA LEU A 255 -12.23 -11.13 10.99
C LEU A 255 -12.95 -9.78 10.93
N SER A 256 -12.27 -8.64 11.14
CA SER A 256 -12.92 -7.33 11.02
C SER A 256 -13.31 -7.00 9.57
N ALA A 257 -12.72 -7.67 8.58
CA ALA A 257 -13.07 -7.50 7.18
C ALA A 257 -14.51 -7.93 6.84
N VAL A 258 -15.16 -8.75 7.70
CA VAL A 258 -16.53 -9.22 7.47
C VAL A 258 -17.55 -8.10 7.31
N ALA A 259 -17.29 -6.93 7.90
CA ALA A 259 -18.13 -5.74 7.82
C ALA A 259 -18.22 -5.14 6.41
N HIS A 260 -17.30 -5.53 5.51
CA HIS A 260 -17.16 -4.97 4.17
C HIS A 260 -17.51 -5.95 3.04
N LEU A 261 -17.86 -7.20 3.37
CA LEU A 261 -18.17 -8.25 2.37
C LEU A 261 -19.28 -7.85 1.42
N ASN A 262 -20.28 -7.11 1.91
CA ASN A 262 -21.39 -6.63 1.10
C ASN A 262 -20.99 -5.67 -0.03
N ARG A 263 -19.81 -5.07 0.05
CA ARG A 263 -19.24 -4.23 -1.01
C ARG A 263 -18.17 -4.98 -1.80
N ILE A 264 -17.33 -5.74 -1.10
CA ILE A 264 -16.20 -6.45 -1.72
C ILE A 264 -16.69 -7.54 -2.69
N ILE A 265 -17.62 -8.39 -2.25
CA ILE A 265 -18.04 -9.57 -3.01
C ILE A 265 -18.73 -9.18 -4.33
N PRO A 266 -19.69 -8.23 -4.37
CA PRO A 266 -20.27 -7.81 -5.63
C PRO A 266 -19.25 -7.24 -6.63
N ILE A 267 -18.24 -6.52 -6.15
CA ILE A 267 -17.16 -5.99 -7.00
C ILE A 267 -16.36 -7.12 -7.63
N LEU A 268 -15.86 -8.05 -6.82
CA LEU A 268 -15.08 -9.19 -7.33
C LEU A 268 -15.90 -10.06 -8.27
N ARG A 269 -17.16 -10.32 -7.90
CA ARG A 269 -18.11 -11.08 -8.72
C ARG A 269 -18.30 -10.43 -10.09
N ASN A 270 -18.51 -9.11 -10.14
CA ASN A 270 -18.68 -8.40 -11.41
C ASN A 270 -17.43 -8.45 -12.29
N ILE A 271 -16.23 -8.37 -11.71
CA ILE A 271 -14.96 -8.48 -12.44
C ILE A 271 -14.79 -9.90 -13.00
N LEU A 272 -15.12 -10.92 -12.20
CA LEU A 272 -15.03 -12.32 -12.61
C LEU A 272 -16.04 -12.69 -13.69
N LEU A 273 -17.20 -12.03 -13.71
CA LEU A 273 -18.26 -12.22 -14.71
C LEU A 273 -18.02 -11.45 -16.01
N ASP A 274 -17.09 -10.50 -16.06
CA ASP A 274 -16.83 -9.70 -17.25
C ASP A 274 -16.12 -10.55 -18.33
N PRO A 275 -16.76 -10.82 -19.48
CA PRO A 275 -16.13 -11.60 -20.55
C PRO A 275 -14.88 -10.90 -21.14
N PHE A 276 -14.80 -9.57 -21.05
CA PHE A 276 -13.65 -8.82 -21.56
C PHE A 276 -12.44 -8.86 -20.61
N ALA A 277 -12.62 -9.28 -19.36
CA ALA A 277 -11.52 -9.40 -18.40
C ALA A 277 -10.47 -10.45 -18.84
N LEU A 278 -10.83 -11.40 -19.71
CA LEU A 278 -9.91 -12.39 -20.29
C LEU A 278 -8.84 -11.78 -21.18
N SER A 279 -9.14 -10.63 -21.79
CA SER A 279 -8.18 -9.88 -22.61
C SER A 279 -7.12 -9.17 -21.77
N VAL A 280 -7.25 -9.20 -20.43
CA VAL A 280 -6.32 -8.59 -19.48
C VAL A 280 -5.61 -9.67 -18.66
N PRO A 281 -4.33 -9.94 -18.94
CA PRO A 281 -3.60 -11.05 -18.32
C PRO A 281 -3.53 -11.02 -16.78
N GLU A 282 -3.45 -9.84 -16.15
CA GLU A 282 -3.20 -9.72 -14.70
C GLU A 282 -4.47 -9.54 -13.85
N LEU A 283 -5.57 -9.11 -14.46
CA LEU A 283 -6.79 -8.71 -13.74
C LEU A 283 -7.50 -9.91 -13.10
N LEU A 284 -7.80 -10.94 -13.89
CA LEU A 284 -8.51 -12.13 -13.40
C LEU A 284 -7.72 -12.91 -12.34
N PRO A 285 -6.42 -13.22 -12.53
CA PRO A 285 -5.64 -13.87 -11.49
C PRO A 285 -5.62 -13.09 -10.17
N THR A 286 -5.52 -11.76 -10.23
CA THR A 286 -5.52 -10.90 -9.04
C THR A 286 -6.90 -10.88 -8.35
N ALA A 287 -7.99 -10.84 -9.13
CA ALA A 287 -9.35 -10.93 -8.60
C ALA A 287 -9.61 -12.28 -7.92
N LEU A 288 -9.10 -13.38 -8.50
CA LEU A 288 -9.19 -14.71 -7.91
C LEU A 288 -8.38 -14.82 -6.61
N ASP A 289 -7.16 -14.26 -6.56
CA ASP A 289 -6.37 -14.21 -5.31
C ASP A 289 -7.08 -13.42 -4.21
N ALA A 290 -7.66 -12.28 -4.56
CA ALA A 290 -8.47 -11.48 -3.64
C ALA A 290 -9.68 -12.29 -3.12
N MET A 291 -10.44 -12.93 -4.03
CA MET A 291 -11.58 -13.77 -3.67
C MET A 291 -11.17 -14.91 -2.73
N GLY A 292 -10.10 -15.64 -3.05
CA GLY A 292 -9.58 -16.73 -2.22
C GLY A 292 -9.12 -16.25 -0.83
N THR A 293 -8.47 -15.08 -0.76
CA THR A 293 -8.05 -14.45 0.50
C THR A 293 -9.25 -14.10 1.37
N ILE A 294 -10.31 -13.55 0.77
CA ILE A 294 -11.54 -13.20 1.49
C ILE A 294 -12.26 -14.44 1.99
N ILE A 295 -12.36 -15.49 1.17
CA ILE A 295 -12.99 -16.75 1.57
C ILE A 295 -12.24 -17.35 2.77
N LYS A 296 -10.89 -17.36 2.74
CA LYS A 296 -10.06 -17.84 3.86
C LYS A 296 -10.16 -16.98 5.11
N THR A 297 -10.13 -15.65 4.95
CA THR A 297 -10.05 -14.73 6.08
C THR A 297 -11.40 -14.59 6.78
N CYS A 298 -12.49 -14.63 6.01
CA CYS A 298 -13.86 -14.42 6.49
C CYS A 298 -14.69 -15.71 6.49
N SER A 299 -14.05 -16.90 6.50
CA SER A 299 -14.72 -18.20 6.29
C SER A 299 -16.02 -18.39 7.06
N PRO A 300 -16.12 -18.07 8.37
CA PRO A 300 -17.37 -18.25 9.11
C PRO A 300 -18.52 -17.45 8.50
N ARG A 301 -18.27 -16.18 8.15
CA ARG A 301 -19.31 -15.30 7.58
C ARG A 301 -19.62 -15.64 6.12
N ILE A 302 -18.65 -16.19 5.40
CA ILE A 302 -18.83 -16.67 4.04
C ILE A 302 -19.75 -17.89 4.01
N ARG A 303 -19.47 -18.90 4.85
CA ARG A 303 -20.30 -20.10 5.03
C ARG A 303 -21.76 -19.75 5.28
N ASP A 304 -22.04 -18.80 6.17
CA ASP A 304 -23.41 -18.52 6.57
C ASP A 304 -24.25 -17.79 5.50
N ARG A 305 -23.63 -17.00 4.62
CA ARG A 305 -24.37 -16.01 3.82
C ARG A 305 -23.87 -15.76 2.41
N TRP A 306 -22.57 -15.86 2.16
CA TRP A 306 -21.97 -15.30 0.95
C TRP A 306 -21.38 -16.35 0.00
N TRP A 307 -21.32 -17.61 0.41
CA TRP A 307 -20.68 -18.66 -0.38
C TRP A 307 -21.30 -18.82 -1.77
N SER A 308 -22.63 -18.69 -1.91
CA SER A 308 -23.32 -18.80 -3.21
C SER A 308 -22.92 -17.68 -4.17
N GLU A 309 -22.73 -16.46 -3.67
CA GLU A 309 -22.28 -15.31 -4.44
C GLU A 309 -20.82 -15.45 -4.90
N CYS A 310 -19.96 -15.99 -4.03
CA CYS A 310 -18.60 -16.36 -4.40
C CYS A 310 -18.60 -17.44 -5.49
N LEU A 311 -19.41 -18.50 -5.32
CA LEU A 311 -19.52 -19.59 -6.29
C LEU A 311 -20.02 -19.08 -7.64
N TYR A 312 -21.03 -18.21 -7.66
CA TYR A 312 -21.57 -17.63 -8.89
C TYR A 312 -20.50 -16.86 -9.69
N GLY A 313 -19.68 -16.04 -9.03
CA GLY A 313 -18.56 -15.37 -9.69
C GLY A 313 -17.50 -16.33 -10.24
N LEU A 314 -17.19 -17.39 -9.49
CA LEU A 314 -16.19 -18.40 -9.90
C LEU A 314 -16.68 -19.24 -11.09
N VAL A 315 -17.95 -19.65 -11.09
CA VAL A 315 -18.57 -20.36 -12.20
C VAL A 315 -18.64 -19.48 -13.43
N GLY A 316 -19.08 -18.22 -13.30
CA GLY A 316 -19.14 -17.31 -14.43
C GLY A 316 -17.77 -17.02 -15.05
N CYS A 317 -16.72 -16.87 -14.22
CA CYS A 317 -15.35 -16.77 -14.71
C CYS A 317 -14.92 -18.03 -15.49
N TRP A 318 -15.29 -19.21 -15.01
CA TRP A 318 -15.02 -20.46 -15.71
C TRP A 318 -15.74 -20.55 -17.05
N CYS A 319 -17.04 -20.23 -17.11
CA CYS A 319 -17.82 -20.21 -18.35
C CYS A 319 -17.22 -19.23 -19.37
N ASN A 320 -16.84 -18.02 -18.95
CA ASN A 320 -16.16 -17.07 -19.83
C ASN A 320 -14.88 -17.66 -20.44
N ILE A 321 -14.06 -18.38 -19.66
CA ILE A 321 -12.85 -19.05 -20.18
C ILE A 321 -13.21 -20.13 -21.21
N LEU A 322 -14.26 -20.93 -20.95
CA LEU A 322 -14.72 -21.96 -21.89
C LEU A 322 -15.23 -21.35 -23.20
N ASP A 323 -15.98 -20.25 -23.12
CA ASP A 323 -16.50 -19.55 -24.29
C ASP A 323 -15.37 -18.99 -25.17
N ASP A 324 -14.33 -18.40 -24.56
CA ASP A 324 -13.16 -17.90 -25.30
C ASP A 324 -12.35 -19.03 -25.98
N GLU A 325 -12.21 -20.18 -25.31
CA GLU A 325 -11.61 -21.40 -25.90
C GLU A 325 -12.43 -21.92 -27.08
N ALA A 326 -13.76 -21.94 -26.97
CA ALA A 326 -14.66 -22.38 -28.02
C ALA A 326 -14.61 -21.47 -29.27
N VAL A 327 -14.52 -20.15 -29.07
CA VAL A 327 -14.37 -19.16 -30.15
C VAL A 327 -13.01 -19.26 -30.83
N SER A 328 -11.94 -19.49 -30.05
CA SER A 328 -10.57 -19.54 -30.56
C SER A 328 -10.21 -20.83 -31.29
N GLY A 329 -11.04 -21.88 -31.18
CA GLY A 329 -10.87 -23.16 -31.88
C GLY A 329 -9.59 -23.93 -31.51
N ALA A 330 -8.97 -23.60 -30.37
CA ALA A 330 -7.65 -24.08 -29.95
C ALA A 330 -7.63 -24.59 -28.50
N GLN A 331 -6.59 -25.36 -28.13
CA GLN A 331 -6.25 -25.62 -26.73
C GLN A 331 -6.17 -24.30 -25.95
N PRO A 332 -6.46 -24.30 -24.61
CA PRO A 332 -6.38 -23.09 -23.78
C PRO A 332 -5.17 -22.26 -24.17
N LEU A 333 -5.41 -20.97 -24.48
CA LEU A 333 -4.32 -20.01 -24.64
C LEU A 333 -3.36 -20.23 -23.45
N PRO A 334 -2.05 -20.39 -23.66
CA PRO A 334 -1.12 -20.71 -22.58
C PRO A 334 -1.22 -19.73 -21.38
N ALA A 335 -1.68 -18.50 -21.64
CA ALA A 335 -1.96 -17.47 -20.64
C ALA A 335 -3.18 -17.74 -19.74
N LEU A 336 -4.17 -18.53 -20.18
CA LEU A 336 -5.39 -18.83 -19.43
C LEU A 336 -5.28 -20.10 -18.56
N ILE A 337 -4.28 -20.96 -18.82
CA ILE A 337 -4.03 -22.16 -18.02
C ILE A 337 -3.81 -21.82 -16.53
N PRO A 338 -2.95 -20.83 -16.17
CA PRO A 338 -2.77 -20.42 -14.78
C PRO A 338 -4.06 -19.90 -14.14
N THR A 339 -4.88 -19.18 -14.91
CA THR A 339 -6.18 -18.65 -14.45
C THR A 339 -7.16 -19.77 -14.14
N ARG A 340 -7.24 -20.82 -14.99
CA ARG A 340 -8.07 -22.01 -14.72
C ARG A 340 -7.64 -22.74 -13.46
N ASP A 341 -6.34 -22.95 -13.30
CA ASP A 341 -5.82 -23.66 -12.13
C ASP A 341 -6.03 -22.85 -10.85
N LYS A 342 -5.94 -21.52 -10.93
CA LYS A 342 -6.25 -20.63 -9.82
C LYS A 342 -7.76 -20.61 -9.50
N ALA A 343 -8.64 -20.59 -10.50
CA ALA A 343 -10.09 -20.66 -10.27
C ALA A 343 -10.48 -21.96 -9.54
N ARG A 344 -9.92 -23.09 -9.95
CA ARG A 344 -10.08 -24.38 -9.24
C ARG A 344 -9.56 -24.32 -7.82
N ALA A 345 -8.39 -23.73 -7.59
CA ALA A 345 -7.83 -23.59 -6.25
C ALA A 345 -8.75 -22.77 -5.33
N VAL A 346 -9.35 -21.69 -5.83
CA VAL A 346 -10.31 -20.87 -5.07
C VAL A 346 -11.62 -21.63 -4.82
N VAL A 347 -12.12 -22.41 -5.78
CA VAL A 347 -13.29 -23.28 -5.58
C VAL A 347 -13.04 -24.34 -4.53
N ARG A 348 -11.83 -24.92 -4.46
CA ARG A 348 -11.46 -25.87 -3.39
C ARG A 348 -11.49 -25.21 -2.02
N ILE A 349 -10.94 -23.99 -1.90
CA ILE A 349 -11.01 -23.21 -0.66
C ILE A 349 -12.47 -22.94 -0.24
N LEU A 350 -13.34 -22.66 -1.21
CA LEU A 350 -14.76 -22.44 -0.95
C LEU A 350 -15.48 -23.74 -0.53
N HIS A 351 -15.20 -24.85 -1.22
CA HIS A 351 -15.70 -26.19 -0.85
C HIS A 351 -15.37 -26.52 0.60
N ASP A 352 -14.12 -26.32 1.01
CA ASP A 352 -13.67 -26.60 2.38
C ASP A 352 -14.32 -25.67 3.43
N THR A 353 -14.92 -24.55 2.97
CA THR A 353 -15.60 -23.58 3.83
C THR A 353 -17.09 -23.88 4.00
N VAL A 354 -17.75 -24.51 3.04
CA VAL A 354 -19.21 -24.71 2.97
C VAL A 354 -19.61 -26.07 3.53
N ASP A 355 -20.84 -26.20 4.04
CA ASP A 355 -21.37 -27.48 4.49
C ASP A 355 -21.52 -28.47 3.31
N ALA A 356 -21.13 -29.72 3.53
CA ALA A 356 -21.00 -30.72 2.46
C ALA A 356 -22.32 -30.99 1.71
N GLU A 357 -23.45 -30.98 2.42
CA GLU A 357 -24.77 -31.21 1.82
C GLU A 357 -25.18 -30.07 0.89
N ASP A 358 -25.05 -28.83 1.34
CA ASP A 358 -25.36 -27.63 0.55
C ASP A 358 -24.45 -27.52 -0.67
N TRP A 359 -23.16 -27.83 -0.50
CA TRP A 359 -22.21 -27.87 -1.60
C TRP A 359 -22.58 -28.91 -2.65
N GLN A 360 -22.82 -30.16 -2.25
CA GLN A 360 -23.18 -31.24 -3.17
C GLN A 360 -24.45 -30.91 -3.94
N LYS A 361 -25.47 -30.36 -3.25
CA LYS A 361 -26.71 -29.93 -3.90
C LYS A 361 -26.47 -28.86 -4.95
N ALA A 362 -25.69 -27.82 -4.62
CA ALA A 362 -25.38 -26.74 -5.56
C ALA A 362 -24.59 -27.24 -6.78
N VAL A 363 -23.52 -28.01 -6.56
CA VAL A 363 -22.70 -28.58 -7.65
C VAL A 363 -23.52 -29.50 -8.55
N SER A 364 -24.36 -30.37 -7.97
CA SER A 364 -25.21 -31.27 -8.77
C SER A 364 -26.20 -30.52 -9.67
N THR A 365 -26.73 -29.39 -9.18
CA THR A 365 -27.64 -28.54 -9.95
C THR A 365 -26.89 -27.86 -11.10
N LEU A 366 -25.72 -27.28 -10.82
CA LEU A 366 -24.89 -26.60 -11.81
C LEU A 366 -24.42 -27.57 -12.92
N CYS A 367 -23.90 -28.74 -12.55
CA CYS A 367 -23.43 -29.74 -13.53
C CYS A 367 -24.57 -30.36 -14.36
N HIS A 368 -25.80 -30.38 -13.82
CA HIS A 368 -26.97 -30.79 -14.57
C HIS A 368 -27.38 -29.72 -15.61
N GLU A 369 -27.28 -28.44 -15.27
CA GLU A 369 -27.59 -27.33 -16.18
C GLU A 369 -26.51 -27.14 -17.25
N GLU A 370 -25.23 -27.24 -16.87
CA GLU A 370 -24.08 -27.01 -17.75
C GLU A 370 -22.96 -28.01 -17.45
N LYS A 371 -22.85 -29.04 -18.29
CA LYS A 371 -21.90 -30.15 -18.08
C LYS A 371 -20.43 -29.71 -18.08
N ASP A 372 -20.08 -28.69 -18.87
CA ASP A 372 -18.68 -28.25 -19.01
C ASP A 372 -18.14 -27.57 -17.73
N VAL A 373 -19.02 -27.18 -16.81
CA VAL A 373 -18.66 -26.66 -15.48
C VAL A 373 -18.13 -27.76 -14.55
N GLU A 374 -18.38 -29.05 -14.84
CA GLU A 374 -17.81 -30.16 -14.07
C GLU A 374 -16.28 -30.03 -13.94
N GLY A 375 -15.61 -29.57 -15.00
CA GLY A 375 -14.16 -29.36 -15.03
C GLY A 375 -13.63 -28.38 -13.97
N LEU A 376 -14.47 -27.52 -13.40
CA LEU A 376 -14.13 -26.60 -12.31
C LEU A 376 -14.03 -27.32 -10.95
N PHE A 377 -14.82 -28.38 -10.75
CA PHE A 377 -14.94 -29.07 -9.47
C PHE A 377 -14.05 -30.31 -9.37
N VAL A 378 -13.57 -30.84 -10.50
CA VAL A 378 -12.71 -32.04 -10.51
C VAL A 378 -11.35 -31.74 -9.86
N PRO A 379 -10.93 -32.53 -8.86
CA PRO A 379 -9.58 -32.43 -8.34
C PRO A 379 -8.57 -32.97 -9.37
N ARG A 380 -7.73 -32.10 -9.95
CA ARG A 380 -6.41 -32.50 -10.47
C ARG A 380 -5.56 -33.11 -9.38
#